data_AF-A0AAW6C9L8-F1
#
_entry.id   AF-A0AAW6C9L8-F1
#
_cell.length_a   1.000
_cell.length_b   1.000
_cell.length_c   1.000
_cell.angle_alpha   90.00
_cell.angle_beta   90.00
_cell.angle_gamma   90.00
#
_symmetry.space_group_name_H-M   'P 1'
#
loop_
_entity.id
_entity.type
_entity.pdbx_description
1 polymer ?
#
loop_
_entity_poly.entity_id
_entity_poly.type
_entity_poly.pdbx_seq_one_letter_code
_entity_poly.pdbx_strand_id
1 'polypeptide(L)'
;MFIRRKRGKPEESKTVRQWALLGRIPIDALKPSYVWETQTDGPVTVYYHEENTREMTEDEKADFLADQKGYGQRYLQMFKRECDGKE
;
A
#
# COMPACT_ATOMS: atom_id res chain seq x y z
N MET A 1 -12.61 -14.06 22.27
CA MET A 1 -12.01 -13.04 21.39
C MET A 1 -11.56 -13.74 20.11
N PHE A 2 -12.44 -13.80 19.10
CA PHE A 2 -12.17 -14.57 17.89
C PHE A 2 -11.24 -13.78 16.98
N ILE A 3 -9.94 -14.06 17.05
CA ILE A 3 -8.99 -13.68 16.00
C ILE A 3 -9.38 -14.53 14.79
N ARG A 4 -10.35 -14.07 14.00
CA ARG A 4 -10.57 -14.57 12.64
C ARG A 4 -9.23 -14.41 11.95
N ARG A 5 -8.54 -15.53 11.72
CA ARG A 5 -7.42 -15.60 10.77
C ARG A 5 -8.00 -15.21 9.42
N LYS A 6 -8.05 -13.90 9.13
CA LYS A 6 -8.40 -13.39 7.81
C LYS A 6 -7.37 -13.98 6.86
N ARG A 7 -7.86 -14.71 5.84
CA ARG A 7 -7.15 -15.24 4.66
C ARG A 7 -5.70 -14.73 4.60
N GLY A 8 -4.76 -15.64 4.79
CA GLY A 8 -3.34 -15.35 4.86
C GLY A 8 -2.96 -14.33 3.80
N LYS A 9 -2.22 -13.29 4.24
CA LYS A 9 -1.58 -12.31 3.37
C LYS A 9 -1.07 -13.06 2.13
N PRO A 10 -1.43 -12.65 0.90
CA PRO A 10 -0.91 -13.32 -0.28
C PRO A 10 0.61 -13.31 -0.19
N GLU A 11 1.27 -14.46 -0.32
CA GLU A 11 2.74 -14.57 -0.14
C GLU A 11 3.49 -13.60 -1.08
N GLU A 12 2.88 -13.31 -2.23
CA GLU A 12 3.41 -12.45 -3.29
C GLU A 12 3.04 -10.96 -3.12
N SER A 13 2.21 -10.62 -2.14
CA SER A 13 1.77 -9.24 -1.89
C SER A 13 2.69 -8.50 -0.91
N LYS A 14 3.11 -7.30 -1.27
CA LYS A 14 3.95 -6.42 -0.43
C LYS A 14 3.34 -5.03 -0.28
N THR A 15 3.72 -4.31 0.79
CA THR A 15 3.25 -2.93 0.99
C THR A 15 3.97 -1.97 0.05
N VAL A 16 3.43 -0.76 -0.15
CA VAL A 16 4.06 0.30 -0.96
C VAL A 16 5.50 0.55 -0.54
N ARG A 17 5.76 0.63 0.77
CA ARG A 17 7.12 0.83 1.30
C ARG A 17 8.06 -0.32 0.92
N GLN A 18 7.59 -1.56 0.98
CA GLN A 18 8.41 -2.72 0.60
C GLN A 18 8.71 -2.74 -0.89
N TRP A 19 7.74 -2.36 -1.73
CA TRP A 19 7.98 -2.21 -3.17
C TRP A 19 8.96 -1.08 -3.44
N ALA A 20 8.81 0.06 -2.78
CA ALA A 20 9.70 1.21 -2.95
C ALA A 20 11.16 0.87 -2.58
N LEU A 21 11.36 0.03 -1.55
CA LEU A 21 12.68 -0.51 -1.21
C LEU A 21 13.26 -1.41 -2.32
N LEU A 22 12.42 -2.08 -3.09
CA LEU A 22 12.80 -2.85 -4.28
C LEU A 22 12.92 -1.99 -5.55
N GLY A 23 12.72 -0.67 -5.43
CA GLY A 23 12.71 0.26 -6.57
C GLY A 23 11.45 0.12 -7.44
N ARG A 24 10.35 -0.40 -6.87
CA ARG A 24 9.05 -0.49 -7.55
C ARG A 24 7.99 0.29 -6.80
N ILE A 25 6.96 0.73 -7.51
CA ILE A 25 5.79 1.41 -6.93
C ILE A 25 4.51 0.86 -7.52
N PRO A 26 3.40 0.89 -6.78
CA PRO A 26 2.11 0.58 -7.35
C PRO A 26 1.83 1.48 -8.56
N ILE A 27 1.38 0.87 -9.65
CA ILE A 27 0.93 1.58 -10.87
C ILE A 27 -0.26 2.48 -10.51
N ASP A 28 -1.14 1.95 -9.65
CA ASP A 28 -2.38 2.60 -9.25
C ASP A 28 -2.56 2.45 -7.73
N ALA A 29 -2.41 3.57 -7.01
CA ALA A 29 -2.55 3.62 -5.55
C ALA A 29 -3.97 3.27 -5.06
N LEU A 30 -4.95 3.27 -5.96
CA LEU A 30 -6.36 3.04 -5.65
C LEU A 30 -6.81 1.61 -5.98
N LYS A 31 -5.92 0.79 -6.55
CA LYS A 31 -6.16 -0.63 -6.84
C LYS A 31 -5.21 -1.54 -6.07
N PRO A 32 -5.27 -1.54 -4.73
CA PRO A 32 -4.54 -2.51 -3.95
C PRO A 32 -5.08 -3.92 -4.22
N SER A 33 -4.17 -4.87 -4.33
CA SER A 33 -4.53 -6.29 -4.44
C SER A 33 -5.16 -6.82 -3.17
N TYR A 34 -4.72 -6.29 -2.01
CA TYR A 34 -5.26 -6.66 -0.73
C TYR A 34 -5.22 -5.48 0.24
N VAL A 35 -6.35 -5.24 0.90
CA VAL A 35 -6.48 -4.18 1.91
C VAL A 35 -6.65 -4.84 3.27
N TRP A 36 -5.76 -4.51 4.19
CA TRP A 36 -5.87 -4.88 5.58
C TRP A 36 -6.60 -3.78 6.35
N GLU A 37 -7.85 -4.05 6.65
CA GLU A 37 -8.71 -3.17 7.44
C GLU A 37 -8.88 -3.71 8.86
N THR A 38 -8.76 -2.82 9.85
CA THR A 38 -9.11 -3.15 11.25
C THR A 38 -10.59 -2.87 11.49
N GLN A 39 -11.18 -3.54 12.47
CA GLN A 39 -12.62 -3.45 12.77
C GLN A 39 -13.09 -2.05 13.20
N THR A 40 -12.19 -1.12 13.49
CA THR A 40 -12.53 0.16 14.12
C THR A 40 -12.04 1.39 13.34
N ASP A 41 -11.05 1.25 12.43
CA ASP A 41 -10.34 2.42 11.87
C ASP A 41 -10.15 2.40 10.34
N GLY A 42 -10.87 1.52 9.63
CA GLY A 42 -10.79 1.41 8.17
C GLY A 42 -9.48 0.77 7.67
N PRO A 43 -9.03 1.06 6.44
CA PRO A 43 -7.81 0.49 5.87
C PRO A 43 -6.57 0.93 6.65
N VAL A 44 -5.92 -0.03 7.28
CA VAL A 44 -4.69 0.14 8.07
C VAL A 44 -3.45 -0.15 7.23
N THR A 45 -3.52 -1.05 6.27
CA THR A 45 -2.38 -1.33 5.37
C THR A 45 -2.86 -1.83 4.02
N VAL A 46 -2.33 -1.25 2.95
CA VAL A 46 -2.58 -1.68 1.58
C VAL A 46 -1.40 -2.49 1.04
N TYR A 47 -1.71 -3.56 0.31
CA TYR A 47 -0.76 -4.46 -0.31
C TYR A 47 -1.02 -4.55 -1.81
N TYR A 48 0.07 -4.65 -2.57
CA TYR A 48 0.09 -4.75 -4.02
C TYR A 48 0.86 -5.99 -4.44
N HIS A 49 0.36 -6.66 -5.47
CA HIS A 49 1.13 -7.67 -6.20
C HIS A 49 2.15 -7.02 -7.13
N GLU A 50 3.17 -7.80 -7.47
CA GLU A 50 4.23 -7.37 -8.39
C GLU A 50 3.67 -6.90 -9.74
N GLU A 51 2.68 -7.61 -10.27
CA GLU A 51 2.00 -7.28 -11.54
C GLU A 51 1.33 -5.89 -11.54
N ASN A 52 0.93 -5.41 -10.36
CA ASN A 52 0.31 -4.10 -10.17
C ASN A 52 1.34 -3.03 -9.78
N THR A 53 2.63 -3.36 -9.90
CA THR A 53 3.73 -2.43 -9.66
C THR A 53 4.53 -2.17 -10.93
N ARG A 54 5.08 -0.97 -11.03
CA ARG A 54 6.07 -0.59 -12.05
C ARG A 54 7.39 -0.22 -11.41
N GLU A 55 8.44 -0.18 -12.20
CA GLU A 55 9.72 0.36 -11.77
C GLU A 55 9.58 1.87 -11.47
N MET A 56 10.17 2.30 -10.35
CA MET A 56 10.25 3.70 -9.99
C MET A 56 11.15 4.43 -10.98
N THR A 57 10.80 5.68 -11.29
CA THR A 57 11.73 6.60 -11.94
C THR A 57 12.78 7.09 -10.96
N GLU A 58 13.88 7.67 -11.46
CA GLU A 58 14.94 8.25 -10.62
C GLU A 58 14.39 9.34 -9.68
N ASP A 59 13.42 10.12 -10.15
CA ASP A 59 12.75 11.16 -9.38
C ASP A 59 11.91 10.59 -8.23
N GLU A 60 11.09 9.56 -8.51
CA GLU A 60 10.28 8.89 -7.48
C GLU A 60 11.14 8.15 -6.45
N LYS A 61 12.29 7.62 -6.89
CA LYS A 61 13.27 7.01 -6.00
C LYS A 61 13.93 8.05 -5.11
N ALA A 62 14.24 9.25 -5.62
CA ALA A 62 14.78 10.34 -4.82
C ALA A 62 13.77 10.85 -3.78
N ASP A 63 12.49 11.00 -4.15
CA ASP A 63 11.41 11.35 -3.22
C ASP A 63 11.24 10.29 -2.12
N PHE A 64 11.27 9.01 -2.48
CA PHE A 64 11.21 7.93 -1.50
C PHE A 64 12.44 7.90 -0.59
N LEU A 65 13.64 8.13 -1.12
CA LEU A 65 14.85 8.23 -0.30
C LEU A 65 14.78 9.41 0.67
N ALA A 66 14.15 10.52 0.26
CA ALA A 66 13.90 11.67 1.11
C ALA A 66 12.87 11.37 2.22
N ASP A 67 11.86 10.52 1.97
CA ASP A 67 10.81 10.21 2.94
C ASP A 67 10.47 8.70 3.08
N GLN A 68 11.45 7.84 3.34
CA GLN A 68 11.21 6.39 3.43
C GLN A 68 10.19 5.96 4.51
N LYS A 69 10.00 6.82 5.53
CA LYS A 69 9.12 6.56 6.67
C LYS A 69 7.69 7.02 6.40
N GLY A 70 7.49 8.20 5.81
CA GLY A 70 6.17 8.74 5.51
C GLY A 70 5.59 8.26 4.18
N TYR A 71 6.42 7.80 3.23
CA TYR A 71 6.00 7.42 1.88
C TYR A 71 4.83 6.41 1.87
N GLY A 72 4.97 5.30 2.62
CA GLY A 72 3.90 4.29 2.69
C GLY A 72 2.61 4.80 3.36
N GLN A 73 2.74 5.70 4.33
CA GLN A 73 1.60 6.30 5.02
C GLN A 73 0.87 7.30 4.11
N ARG A 74 1.60 8.02 3.24
CA ARG A 74 1.02 8.95 2.26
C ARG A 74 0.08 8.24 1.29
N TYR A 75 0.50 7.09 0.79
CA TYR A 75 -0.34 6.24 -0.07
C TYR A 75 -1.56 5.69 0.68
N LEU A 76 -1.41 5.29 1.94
CA LEU A 76 -2.53 4.84 2.75
C LEU A 76 -3.56 5.95 2.96
N GLN A 77 -3.11 7.17 3.24
CA GLN A 77 -3.99 8.32 3.42
C GLN A 77 -4.70 8.72 2.12
N MET A 78 -4.02 8.66 0.97
CA MET A 78 -4.68 8.85 -0.34
C MET A 78 -5.75 7.79 -0.57
N PHE A 79 -5.43 6.52 -0.32
CA PHE A 79 -6.39 5.42 -0.47
C PHE A 79 -7.59 5.58 0.46
N LYS A 80 -7.35 5.92 1.74
CA LYS A 80 -8.42 6.15 2.72
C LYS A 80 -9.30 7.33 2.30
N ARG A 81 -8.72 8.44 1.86
CA ARG A 81 -9.46 9.63 1.39
C ARG A 81 -10.33 9.32 0.17
N GLU A 82 -9.83 8.57 -0.79
CA GLU A 82 -10.60 8.21 -1.99
C GLU A 82 -11.68 7.16 -1.68
N CYS A 83 -11.39 6.22 -0.78
CA CYS A 83 -12.38 5.22 -0.35
C CYS A 83 -13.50 5.83 0.52
N ASP A 84 -13.18 6.86 1.29
CA ASP A 84 -14.12 7.64 2.13
C ASP A 84 -14.89 8.68 1.30
N GLY A 85 -14.30 9.20 0.21
CA GLY A 85 -14.91 10.20 -0.68
C GLY A 85 -15.97 9.68 -1.66
N LYS A 86 -16.37 8.40 -1.57
CA LYS A 86 -17.53 7.86 -2.27
C LYS A 86 -18.73 7.79 -1.33
N GLU A 87 -19.25 8.95 -0.95
CA GLU A 87 -20.60 9.11 -0.38
C GLU A 87 -21.45 9.97 -1.31
#